data_AF-A0AAW8L5L5-F1
#
_entry.id   AF-A0AAW8L5L5-F1
#
_cell.length_a   1.000
_cell.length_b   1.000
_cell.length_c   1.000
_cell.angle_alpha   90.00
_cell.angle_beta   90.00
_cell.angle_gamma   90.00
#
_symmetry.space_group_name_H-M   'P 1'
#
loop_
_entity.id
_entity.type
_entity.pdbx_description
1 polymer ?
#
loop_
_entity_poly.entity_id
_entity_poly.type
_entity_poly.pdbx_seq_one_letter_code
_entity_poly.pdbx_strand_id
1 'polypeptide(L)'
;PWERARVVTELAEALVQAGAIDEALKMVSVMNDPTSRSRALSPVIMALVRQGSSDAAVEAISAELGWVRGVAERRDAAGCYATLAEACADVSDLVDSESTIRGQWLGLARSALACSWLYGESVWDQFGILMRVAPELAIQLVDERVLAEPEGGTPPELEPDLGAEGPGGHTGSYR
;
A
#
# COMPACT_ATOMS: atom_id res chain seq x y z
N PRO A 1 -9.95 -2.46 23.88
CA PRO A 1 -9.17 -1.40 23.19
C PRO A 1 -9.60 -1.20 21.74
N TRP A 2 -9.67 -2.30 20.97
CA TRP A 2 -10.12 -2.30 19.57
C TRP A 2 -11.59 -1.88 19.40
N GLU A 3 -12.50 -2.27 20.31
CA GLU A 3 -13.91 -1.85 20.29
C GLU A 3 -14.06 -0.33 20.44
N ARG A 4 -13.26 0.29 21.33
CA ARG A 4 -13.26 1.75 21.51
C ARG A 4 -12.80 2.46 20.25
N ALA A 5 -11.76 1.95 19.59
CA ALA A 5 -11.24 2.56 18.37
C ALA A 5 -12.26 2.49 17.22
N ARG A 6 -12.91 1.33 17.06
CA ARG A 6 -14.00 1.14 16.08
C ARG A 6 -15.17 2.10 16.32
N VAL A 7 -15.64 2.21 17.56
CA VAL A 7 -16.75 3.13 17.90
C VAL A 7 -16.38 4.59 17.59
N VAL A 8 -15.13 4.99 17.82
CA VAL A 8 -14.69 6.35 17.49
C VAL A 8 -14.63 6.60 15.99
N THR A 9 -14.20 5.61 15.19
CA THR A 9 -14.27 5.68 13.72
C THR A 9 -15.72 5.79 13.22
N GLU A 10 -16.61 4.93 13.73
CA GLU A 10 -18.05 4.95 13.38
C GLU A 10 -18.71 6.29 13.78
N LEU A 11 -18.30 6.87 14.91
CA LEU A 11 -18.77 8.20 15.33
C LEU A 11 -18.27 9.31 14.40
N ALA A 12 -17.00 9.28 13.99
CA ALA A 12 -16.45 10.25 13.04
C ALA A 12 -17.19 10.17 11.69
N GLU A 13 -17.51 8.96 11.22
CA GLU A 13 -18.34 8.75 10.04
C GLU A 13 -19.76 9.31 10.22
N ALA A 14 -20.40 9.05 11.35
CA ALA A 14 -21.73 9.59 11.64
C ALA A 14 -21.76 11.11 11.69
N LEU A 15 -20.72 11.75 12.26
CA LEU A 15 -20.55 13.20 12.26
C LEU A 15 -20.41 13.75 10.84
N VAL A 16 -19.63 13.09 9.99
CA VAL A 16 -19.52 13.43 8.56
C VAL A 16 -20.89 13.34 7.88
N GLN A 17 -21.66 12.28 8.10
CA GLN A 17 -23.00 12.14 7.53
C GLN A 17 -23.99 13.20 8.03
N ALA A 18 -23.81 13.69 9.26
CA ALA A 18 -24.58 14.80 9.81
C ALA A 18 -24.09 16.19 9.35
N GLY A 19 -23.02 16.27 8.55
CA GLY A 19 -22.41 17.52 8.09
C GLY A 19 -21.51 18.19 9.13
N ALA A 20 -21.26 17.56 10.28
CA ALA A 20 -20.43 18.06 11.37
C ALA A 20 -18.94 17.72 11.14
N ILE A 21 -18.36 18.26 10.05
CA ILE A 21 -16.99 17.93 9.62
C ILE A 21 -15.95 18.38 10.65
N ASP A 22 -16.09 19.58 11.22
CA ASP A 22 -15.14 20.10 12.21
C ASP A 22 -15.12 19.23 13.47
N GLU A 23 -16.27 18.74 13.91
CA GLU A 23 -16.39 17.79 15.00
C GLU A 23 -15.74 16.44 14.65
N ALA A 24 -15.93 15.96 13.42
CA ALA A 24 -15.27 14.73 12.95
C ALA A 24 -13.74 14.88 12.94
N LEU A 25 -13.20 16.02 12.48
CA LEU A 25 -11.77 16.32 12.53
C LEU A 25 -11.24 16.37 13.96
N LYS A 26 -11.97 17.00 14.88
CA LYS A 26 -11.62 17.00 16.32
C LYS A 26 -11.58 15.57 16.86
N MET A 27 -12.54 14.72 16.50
CA MET A 27 -12.57 13.31 16.91
C MET A 27 -11.37 12.54 16.38
N VAL A 28 -11.03 12.69 15.10
CA VAL A 28 -9.81 12.09 14.51
C VAL A 28 -8.56 12.57 15.27
N SER A 29 -8.48 13.87 15.57
CA SER A 29 -7.30 14.48 16.19
C SER A 29 -6.96 13.96 17.60
N VAL A 30 -7.94 13.43 18.33
CA VAL A 30 -7.75 12.87 19.68
C VAL A 30 -7.51 11.36 19.68
N MET A 31 -7.55 10.72 18.51
CA MET A 31 -7.20 9.30 18.37
C MET A 31 -5.68 9.13 18.46
N ASN A 32 -5.25 8.20 19.32
CA ASN A 32 -3.83 7.87 19.51
C ASN A 32 -3.38 6.66 18.71
N ASP A 33 -4.32 5.82 18.27
CA ASP A 33 -4.04 4.64 17.44
C ASP A 33 -3.90 5.07 15.98
N PRO A 34 -2.71 4.96 15.36
CA PRO A 34 -2.48 5.46 14.01
C PRO A 34 -3.42 4.85 12.96
N THR A 35 -3.67 3.54 13.04
CA THR A 35 -4.49 2.84 12.06
C THR A 35 -5.95 3.27 12.13
N SER A 36 -6.51 3.40 13.33
CA SER A 36 -7.89 3.85 13.49
C SER A 36 -8.04 5.32 13.11
N ARG A 37 -7.01 6.14 13.39
CA ARG A 37 -6.95 7.55 13.05
C ARG A 37 -6.93 7.78 11.53
N SER A 38 -6.07 7.07 10.79
CA SER A 38 -6.01 7.16 9.33
C SER A 38 -7.32 6.72 8.68
N ARG A 39 -7.94 5.64 9.17
CA ARG A 39 -9.25 5.16 8.69
C ARG A 39 -10.37 6.15 8.93
N ALA A 40 -10.39 6.78 10.10
CA ALA A 40 -11.40 7.79 10.43
C ALA A 40 -11.22 9.10 9.63
N LEU A 41 -10.01 9.41 9.18
CA LEU A 41 -9.75 10.60 8.36
C LEU A 41 -10.27 10.47 6.92
N SER A 42 -10.26 9.26 6.33
CA SER A 42 -10.72 9.03 4.95
C SER A 42 -12.13 9.58 4.63
N PRO A 43 -13.20 9.27 5.40
CA PRO A 43 -14.52 9.84 5.16
C PRO A 43 -14.56 11.36 5.34
N VAL A 44 -13.74 11.91 6.24
CA VAL A 44 -13.67 13.34 6.53
C VAL A 44 -13.09 14.10 5.33
N ILE A 45 -11.97 13.64 4.75
CA ILE A 45 -11.37 14.30 3.58
C ILE A 45 -12.29 14.23 2.36
N MET A 46 -13.00 13.12 2.16
CA MET A 46 -13.97 12.98 1.07
C MET A 46 -15.13 13.97 1.23
N ALA A 47 -15.60 14.17 2.47
CA ALA A 47 -16.66 15.11 2.76
C ALA A 47 -16.22 16.57 2.53
N LEU A 48 -15.02 16.93 2.97
CA LEU A 48 -14.43 18.26 2.71
C LEU A 48 -14.37 18.55 1.21
N VAL A 49 -13.87 17.61 0.40
CA VAL A 49 -13.81 17.78 -1.06
C VAL A 49 -15.19 17.93 -1.67
N ARG A 50 -16.16 17.12 -1.25
CA ARG A 50 -17.56 17.21 -1.73
C ARG A 50 -18.22 18.54 -1.40
N GLN A 51 -17.79 19.22 -0.33
CA GLN A 51 -18.25 20.56 0.04
C GLN A 51 -17.47 21.69 -0.66
N GLY A 52 -16.49 21.35 -1.52
CA GLY A 52 -15.64 22.32 -2.20
C GLY A 52 -14.46 22.82 -1.37
N SER A 53 -14.22 22.24 -0.18
CA SER A 53 -13.13 22.59 0.74
C SER A 53 -11.87 21.79 0.46
N SER A 54 -11.41 21.78 -0.80
CA SER A 54 -10.24 20.99 -1.23
C SER A 54 -8.96 21.35 -0.50
N ASP A 55 -8.71 22.65 -0.25
CA ASP A 55 -7.50 23.09 0.45
C ASP A 55 -7.47 22.57 1.89
N ALA A 56 -8.60 22.65 2.61
CA ALA A 56 -8.72 22.10 3.96
C ALA A 56 -8.53 20.57 3.98
N ALA A 57 -9.01 19.86 2.95
CA ALA A 57 -8.77 18.42 2.81
C ALA A 57 -7.28 18.11 2.59
N VAL A 58 -6.59 18.90 1.76
CA VAL A 58 -5.14 18.78 1.52
C VAL A 58 -4.34 19.10 2.80
N GLU A 59 -4.74 20.10 3.57
CA GLU A 59 -4.12 20.42 4.86
C GLU A 59 -4.31 19.27 5.85
N ALA A 60 -5.53 18.72 5.96
CA ALA A 60 -5.84 17.63 6.87
C ALA A 60 -5.01 16.36 6.56
N ILE A 61 -4.94 15.96 5.29
CA ILE A 61 -4.14 14.79 4.90
C ILE A 61 -2.64 15.04 5.09
N SER A 62 -2.15 16.25 4.79
CA SER A 62 -0.72 16.59 4.96
C SER A 62 -0.32 16.59 6.43
N ALA A 63 -1.19 17.10 7.31
CA ALA A 63 -1.00 17.06 8.76
C ALA A 63 -0.95 15.61 9.26
N GLU A 64 -1.83 14.73 8.77
CA GLU A 64 -1.86 13.34 9.19
C GLU A 64 -0.62 12.56 8.71
N LEU A 65 -0.18 12.76 7.46
CA LEU A 65 1.07 12.17 6.95
C LEU A 65 2.28 12.58 7.79
N GLY A 66 2.30 13.83 8.27
CA GLY A 66 3.32 14.35 9.19
C GLY A 66 3.23 13.74 10.59
N TRP A 67 2.01 13.58 11.12
CA TRP A 67 1.78 12.95 12.41
C TRP A 67 2.19 11.47 12.41
N VAL A 68 1.78 10.69 11.40
CA VAL A 68 2.17 9.28 11.24
C VAL A 68 3.69 9.14 11.22
N ARG A 69 4.39 10.05 10.50
CA ARG A 69 5.86 10.08 10.43
C ARG A 69 6.52 10.29 11.80
N GLY A 70 5.89 11.07 12.68
CA GLY A 70 6.44 11.45 13.99
C GLY A 70 6.10 10.49 15.13
N VAL A 71 5.03 9.70 15.00
CA VAL A 71 4.41 9.00 16.15
C VAL A 71 4.30 7.48 15.95
N ALA A 72 4.12 6.98 14.73
CA ALA A 72 3.85 5.55 14.53
C ALA A 72 5.11 4.68 14.61
N GLU A 73 5.03 3.52 15.27
CA GLU A 73 6.03 2.46 15.15
C GLU A 73 6.10 1.97 13.69
N ARG A 74 7.28 1.50 13.26
CA ARG A 74 7.59 1.24 11.84
C ARG A 74 6.53 0.39 11.12
N ARG A 75 5.94 -0.62 11.78
CA ARG A 75 4.97 -1.52 11.14
C ARG A 75 3.57 -0.92 11.07
N ASP A 76 3.12 -0.22 12.10
CA ASP A 76 1.81 0.45 12.11
C ASP A 76 1.77 1.60 11.10
N ALA A 77 2.91 2.26 10.87
CA ALA A 77 3.06 3.30 9.86
C ALA A 77 2.75 2.81 8.45
N ALA A 78 3.13 1.56 8.12
CA ALA A 78 2.99 1.00 6.78
C ALA A 78 1.52 0.94 6.33
N GLY A 79 0.67 0.32 7.15
CA GLY A 79 -0.78 0.24 6.92
C GLY A 79 -1.47 1.61 7.00
N CYS A 80 -1.01 2.52 7.85
CA CYS A 80 -1.55 3.89 7.89
C CYS A 80 -1.32 4.62 6.58
N TYR A 81 -0.09 4.59 6.07
CA TYR A 81 0.24 5.18 4.78
C TYR A 81 -0.54 4.53 3.63
N ALA A 82 -0.83 3.22 3.70
CA ALA A 82 -1.69 2.54 2.74
C ALA A 82 -3.10 3.15 2.70
N THR A 83 -3.75 3.27 3.86
CA THR A 83 -5.09 3.84 3.98
C THR A 83 -5.14 5.29 3.52
N LEU A 84 -4.12 6.09 3.86
CA LEU A 84 -4.04 7.49 3.42
C LEU A 84 -3.80 7.60 1.91
N ALA A 85 -3.01 6.69 1.33
CA ALA A 85 -2.79 6.65 -0.13
C ALA A 85 -4.08 6.30 -0.87
N GLU A 86 -4.83 5.32 -0.38
CA GLU A 86 -6.14 4.93 -0.92
C GLU A 86 -7.13 6.10 -0.85
N ALA A 87 -7.22 6.78 0.29
CA ALA A 87 -8.10 7.93 0.45
C ALA A 87 -7.75 9.08 -0.51
N CYS A 88 -6.47 9.36 -0.72
CA CYS A 88 -6.02 10.34 -1.71
C CYS A 88 -6.41 9.94 -3.14
N ALA A 89 -6.26 8.66 -3.47
CA ALA A 89 -6.62 8.14 -4.78
C ALA A 89 -8.14 8.21 -5.01
N ASP A 90 -8.95 7.85 -4.01
CA ASP A 90 -10.41 7.96 -4.07
C ASP A 90 -10.85 9.41 -4.29
N VAL A 91 -10.23 10.36 -3.59
CA VAL A 91 -10.48 11.79 -3.82
C VAL A 91 -10.07 12.20 -5.24
N SER A 92 -8.94 11.70 -5.74
CA SER A 92 -8.49 12.00 -7.11
C SER A 92 -9.45 11.49 -8.19
N ASP A 93 -10.21 10.44 -7.88
CA ASP A 93 -11.26 9.88 -8.75
C ASP A 93 -12.57 10.69 -8.68
N LEU A 94 -12.79 11.45 -7.60
CA LEU A 94 -13.97 12.32 -7.41
C LEU A 94 -13.83 13.70 -8.05
N VAL A 95 -12.61 14.22 -8.17
CA VAL A 95 -12.35 15.55 -8.73
C VAL A 95 -12.19 15.53 -10.24
N ASP A 96 -12.48 16.66 -10.90
CA ASP A 96 -12.37 16.78 -12.35
C ASP A 96 -10.96 16.44 -12.87
N SER A 97 -10.92 15.74 -14.00
CA SER A 97 -9.69 15.16 -14.54
C SER A 97 -8.65 16.19 -14.95
N GLU A 98 -9.08 17.39 -15.37
CA GLU A 98 -8.20 18.46 -15.83
C GLU A 98 -7.80 19.41 -14.70
N SER A 99 -8.34 19.21 -13.50
CA SER A 99 -8.07 20.08 -12.36
C SER A 99 -6.65 19.89 -11.82
N THR A 100 -6.00 21.01 -11.48
CA THR A 100 -4.67 20.99 -10.84
C THR A 100 -4.70 20.28 -9.48
N ILE A 101 -5.83 20.36 -8.78
CA ILE A 101 -6.05 19.70 -7.49
C ILE A 101 -5.99 18.17 -7.63
N ARG A 102 -6.46 17.59 -8.75
CA ARG A 102 -6.32 16.15 -9.01
C ARG A 102 -4.87 15.72 -9.02
N GLY A 103 -4.00 16.49 -9.69
CA GLY A 103 -2.57 16.23 -9.72
C GLY A 103 -1.94 16.24 -8.33
N GLN A 104 -2.38 17.16 -7.46
CA GLN A 104 -1.95 17.22 -6.05
C GLN A 104 -2.36 15.96 -5.28
N TRP A 105 -3.63 15.53 -5.40
CA TRP A 105 -4.11 14.30 -4.76
C TRP A 105 -3.38 13.05 -5.24
N LEU A 106 -3.14 12.92 -6.55
CA LEU A 106 -2.34 11.83 -7.10
C LEU A 106 -0.89 11.88 -6.59
N GLY A 107 -0.31 13.07 -6.41
CA GLY A 107 1.02 13.25 -5.82
C GLY A 107 1.09 12.78 -4.36
N LEU A 108 0.10 13.18 -3.55
CA LEU A 108 -0.04 12.73 -2.16
C LEU A 108 -0.24 11.22 -2.07
N ALA A 109 -1.09 10.66 -2.93
CA ALA A 109 -1.33 9.22 -2.99
C ALA A 109 -0.05 8.44 -3.29
N ARG A 110 0.72 8.86 -4.31
CA ARG A 110 2.02 8.25 -4.63
C ARG A 110 3.03 8.37 -3.50
N SER A 111 3.10 9.53 -2.84
CA SER A 111 4.03 9.76 -1.73
C SER A 111 3.69 8.88 -0.52
N ALA A 112 2.41 8.78 -0.17
CA ALA A 112 1.92 7.92 0.89
C ALA A 112 2.17 6.45 0.54
N LEU A 113 1.87 6.02 -0.69
CA LEU A 113 2.11 4.65 -1.14
C LEU A 113 3.60 4.26 -1.06
N ALA A 114 4.50 5.15 -1.50
CA ALA A 114 5.94 4.94 -1.36
C ALA A 114 6.39 4.84 0.11
N CYS A 115 5.80 5.63 1.01
CA CYS A 115 6.04 5.49 2.43
C CYS A 115 5.55 4.12 2.94
N SER A 116 4.35 3.70 2.55
CA SER A 116 3.79 2.40 2.93
C SER A 116 4.76 1.24 2.64
N TRP A 117 5.36 1.23 1.44
CA TRP A 117 6.39 0.25 1.05
C TRP A 117 7.68 0.38 1.85
N LEU A 118 8.16 1.60 2.08
CA LEU A 118 9.35 1.87 2.89
C LEU A 118 9.21 1.31 4.32
N TYR A 119 7.98 1.34 4.86
CA TYR A 119 7.66 0.88 6.20
C TYR A 119 7.32 -0.62 6.27
N GLY A 120 7.12 -1.29 5.13
CA GLY A 120 7.10 -2.76 5.05
C GLY A 120 5.86 -3.38 4.40
N GLU A 121 4.94 -2.60 3.82
CA GLU A 121 3.85 -3.16 2.99
C GLU A 121 4.37 -3.69 1.66
N SER A 122 3.69 -4.71 1.13
CA SER A 122 3.99 -5.26 -0.19
C SER A 122 3.43 -4.37 -1.29
N VAL A 123 4.26 -4.09 -2.31
CA VAL A 123 3.81 -3.43 -3.56
C VAL A 123 2.61 -4.16 -4.17
N TRP A 124 2.60 -5.49 -4.08
CA TRP A 124 1.56 -6.32 -4.68
C TRP A 124 0.23 -6.27 -3.92
N ASP A 125 0.28 -6.12 -2.59
CA ASP A 125 -0.94 -5.98 -1.77
C ASP A 125 -1.65 -4.64 -2.07
N GLN A 126 -0.89 -3.63 -2.49
CA GLN A 126 -1.38 -2.29 -2.82
C GLN A 126 -1.40 -2.01 -4.32
N PHE A 127 -1.27 -3.04 -5.17
CA PHE A 127 -1.14 -2.88 -6.61
C PHE A 127 -2.37 -2.19 -7.24
N GLY A 128 -3.55 -2.41 -6.67
CA GLY A 128 -4.77 -1.70 -7.09
C GLY A 128 -4.69 -0.19 -6.91
N ILE A 129 -4.06 0.28 -5.82
CA ILE A 129 -3.80 1.71 -5.60
C ILE A 129 -2.76 2.18 -6.62
N LEU A 130 -1.69 1.40 -6.83
CA LEU A 130 -0.64 1.73 -7.79
C LEU A 130 -1.17 1.90 -9.22
N MET A 131 -2.06 1.02 -9.67
CA MET A 131 -2.71 1.12 -10.98
C MET A 131 -3.50 2.41 -11.18
N ARG A 132 -4.12 2.92 -10.11
CA ARG A 132 -4.86 4.19 -10.17
C ARG A 132 -3.94 5.39 -10.19
N VAL A 133 -2.88 5.36 -9.37
CA VAL A 133 -2.04 6.54 -9.15
C VAL A 133 -0.85 6.61 -10.09
N ALA A 134 -0.26 5.50 -10.52
CA ALA A 134 0.89 5.47 -11.42
C ALA A 134 0.82 4.23 -12.34
N PRO A 135 -0.14 4.20 -13.28
CA PRO A 135 -0.38 3.03 -14.13
C PRO A 135 0.84 2.62 -14.95
N GLU A 136 1.65 3.58 -15.40
CA GLU A 136 2.87 3.29 -16.17
C GLU A 136 3.90 2.51 -15.35
N LEU A 137 4.07 2.88 -14.07
CA LEU A 137 4.96 2.17 -13.15
C LEU A 137 4.42 0.78 -12.79
N ALA A 138 3.10 0.66 -12.61
CA ALA A 138 2.47 -0.64 -12.38
C ALA A 138 2.70 -1.62 -13.54
N ILE A 139 2.52 -1.15 -14.79
CA ILE A 139 2.77 -1.97 -15.99
C ILE A 139 4.23 -2.39 -16.05
N GLN A 140 5.16 -1.44 -15.85
CA GLN A 140 6.59 -1.74 -15.85
C GLN A 140 6.97 -2.82 -14.81
N LEU A 141 6.41 -2.76 -13.59
CA LEU A 141 6.69 -3.75 -12.55
C LEU A 141 6.15 -5.15 -12.89
N VAL A 142 5.01 -5.22 -13.58
CA VAL A 142 4.48 -6.50 -14.08
C VAL A 142 5.40 -7.07 -15.16
N ASP A 143 5.81 -6.24 -16.12
CA ASP A 143 6.70 -6.66 -17.20
C ASP A 143 8.04 -7.17 -16.65
N GLU A 144 8.67 -6.42 -15.73
CA GLU A 144 9.91 -6.83 -15.09
C GLU A 144 9.78 -8.14 -14.30
N ARG A 145 8.63 -8.39 -13.67
CA ARG A 145 8.38 -9.63 -12.93
C ARG A 145 8.12 -10.82 -13.83
N VAL A 146 7.39 -10.64 -14.93
CA VAL A 146 7.18 -11.69 -15.95
C VAL A 146 8.51 -12.07 -16.60
N LEU A 147 9.37 -11.09 -16.89
CA LEU A 147 10.70 -11.35 -17.46
C LEU A 147 11.68 -12.00 -16.47
N ALA A 148 11.46 -11.85 -15.17
CA ALA A 148 12.27 -12.47 -14.12
C ALA A 148 11.86 -13.92 -13.78
N GLU A 149 10.65 -14.34 -14.13
CA GLU A 149 10.24 -15.75 -14.12
C GLU A 149 10.66 -16.38 -15.46
N PRO A 150 11.73 -17.20 -15.52
CA PRO A 150 12.09 -17.85 -16.77
C PRO A 150 10.96 -18.80 -17.16
N GLU A 151 10.31 -18.55 -18.31
CA GLU A 151 9.44 -19.52 -18.95
C GLU A 151 10.21 -20.83 -19.09
N GLY A 152 9.78 -21.85 -18.34
CA GLY A 152 10.27 -23.22 -18.50
C GLY A 152 11.70 -23.43 -18.00
N GLY A 153 11.83 -23.75 -16.71
CA GLY A 153 12.98 -24.50 -16.25
C GLY A 153 13.08 -25.81 -17.04
N THR A 154 14.03 -25.89 -17.98
CA THR A 154 14.63 -27.17 -18.32
C THR A 154 15.37 -27.62 -17.06
N PRO A 155 14.95 -28.70 -16.38
CA PRO A 155 15.78 -29.28 -15.32
C PRO A 155 17.15 -29.60 -15.95
N PRO A 156 18.27 -29.42 -15.25
CA PRO A 156 19.53 -29.97 -15.74
C PRO A 156 19.29 -31.47 -15.95
N GLU A 157 19.43 -31.92 -17.20
CA GLU A 157 19.43 -33.33 -17.53
C GLU A 157 20.49 -33.98 -16.63
N LEU A 158 20.04 -34.71 -15.62
CA LEU A 158 20.89 -35.58 -14.84
C LEU A 158 21.45 -36.58 -15.86
N GLU A 159 22.73 -36.42 -16.19
CA GLU A 159 23.45 -37.37 -17.03
C GLU A 159 23.14 -38.79 -16.54
N PRO A 160 22.71 -39.70 -17.43
CA PRO A 160 22.26 -41.01 -17.02
C PRO A 160 23.42 -41.76 -16.38
N ASP A 161 23.18 -42.18 -15.14
CA ASP A 161 23.92 -43.13 -14.33
C ASP A 161 24.50 -44.24 -15.22
N LEU A 162 25.79 -44.13 -15.56
CA LEU A 162 26.51 -45.15 -16.30
C LEU A 162 26.55 -46.39 -15.41
N GLY A 163 25.73 -47.36 -15.81
CA GLY A 163 25.44 -48.57 -15.06
C GLY A 163 26.68 -49.31 -14.57
N ALA A 164 26.48 -49.98 -13.43
CA ALA A 164 27.44 -50.91 -12.84
C ALA A 164 27.92 -51.94 -13.87
N GLU A 165 29.16 -51.77 -14.34
CA GLU A 165 29.86 -52.78 -15.11
C GLU A 165 30.36 -53.86 -14.13
N GLY A 166 29.56 -54.93 -14.04
CA GLY A 166 29.87 -56.14 -13.29
C GLY A 166 31.01 -56.98 -13.90
N PRO A 167 31.44 -58.04 -13.21
CA PRO A 167 32.85 -58.36 -13.01
C PRO A 167 33.47 -59.23 -14.12
N GLY A 168 34.65 -58.82 -14.61
CA GLY A 168 35.47 -59.56 -15.57
C GLY A 168 36.75 -60.09 -14.93
N GLY A 169 36.95 -61.40 -15.00
CA GLY A 169 37.92 -62.15 -14.20
C GLY A 169 39.40 -62.05 -14.59
N HIS A 170 40.21 -62.44 -13.61
CA HIS A 170 41.49 -63.17 -13.67
C HIS A 170 42.64 -62.66 -14.58
N THR A 171 43.77 -62.34 -13.93
CA THR A 171 45.07 -63.08 -13.98
C THR A 171 46.25 -62.11 -13.85
N GLY A 172 47.33 -62.52 -13.15
CA GLY A 172 48.65 -61.93 -13.36
C GLY A 172 49.45 -61.63 -12.11
N SER A 173 50.08 -62.66 -11.55
CA SER A 173 51.17 -62.59 -10.58
C SER A 173 52.43 -61.96 -11.18
N TYR A 174 53.08 -61.05 -10.47
CA TYR A 174 54.54 -61.01 -10.42
C TYR A 174 55.03 -60.62 -9.02
N ARG A 175 56.13 -61.29 -8.70
CA ARG A 175 56.89 -61.38 -7.46
C ARG A 175 57.48 -60.04 -7.00
#